data_AF-S6GCU3-F1
#
_entry.id   AF-S6GCU3-F1
#
_cell.length_a   1.000
_cell.length_b   1.000
_cell.length_c   1.000
_cell.angle_alpha   90.00
_cell.angle_beta   90.00
_cell.angle_gamma   90.00
#
_symmetry.space_group_name_H-M   'P 1'
#
loop_
_entity.id
_entity.type
_entity.pdbx_description
1 polymer ?
#
loop_
_entity_poly.entity_id
_entity_poly.type
_entity_poly.pdbx_seq_one_letter_code
_entity_poly.pdbx_strand_id
1 'polypeptide(L)'
;MGITSTGKFRNGKREWIFQRISNLAIGFWGSIFIALLLLMSPENYAQWQAIFAPLWFKIYTSITLLVICLNSVLAGWQIGTDYVKKAAFNRPFMAVCLLLTAAYAGTGMTILWLV
;
A
#
# COMPACT_ATOMS: atom_id res chain seq x y z
N MET A 1 7.90 -9.92 5.67
CA MET A 1 8.11 -9.59 4.24
C MET A 1 8.88 -10.74 3.58
N GLY A 2 8.37 -11.31 2.49
CA GLY A 2 8.94 -12.49 1.82
C GLY A 2 10.27 -12.27 1.09
N ILE A 3 11.21 -11.52 1.65
CA ILE A 3 12.51 -11.21 1.01
C ILE A 3 13.71 -11.83 1.75
N THR A 4 13.58 -12.42 2.95
CA THR A 4 14.72 -13.12 3.58
C THR A 4 14.29 -14.34 4.39
N SER A 5 14.77 -15.51 3.97
CA SER A 5 14.70 -16.78 4.70
C SER A 5 15.74 -16.90 5.81
N THR A 6 16.26 -15.80 6.35
CA THR A 6 17.24 -15.82 7.44
C THR A 6 16.52 -15.45 8.74
N GLY A 7 16.22 -16.47 9.55
CA GLY A 7 15.40 -16.42 10.77
C GLY A 7 15.87 -15.53 11.92
N LYS A 8 16.75 -14.54 11.69
CA LYS A 8 17.27 -13.61 12.71
C LYS A 8 16.54 -12.26 12.77
N PHE A 9 15.68 -11.91 11.79
CA PHE A 9 14.98 -10.61 11.76
C PHE A 9 13.44 -10.69 11.87
N ARG A 10 12.86 -11.89 11.97
CA ARG A 10 11.41 -12.09 12.02
C ARG A 10 10.90 -12.05 13.46
N ASN A 11 10.04 -11.08 13.77
CA ASN A 11 9.42 -10.96 15.08
C ASN A 11 7.94 -10.59 14.90
N GLY A 12 7.05 -11.52 15.24
CA GLY A 12 5.60 -11.33 15.08
C GLY A 12 5.06 -10.08 15.79
N LYS A 13 5.68 -9.67 16.92
CA LYS A 13 5.32 -8.41 17.59
C LYS A 13 5.64 -7.20 16.72
N ARG A 14 6.80 -7.18 16.05
CA ARG A 14 7.21 -6.08 15.14
C ARG A 14 6.31 -6.02 13.92
N GLU A 15 6.00 -7.18 13.33
CA GLU A 15 5.10 -7.28 12.18
C GLU A 15 3.68 -6.81 12.52
N TRP A 16 3.18 -7.19 13.70
CA TRP A 16 1.88 -6.72 14.20
C TRP A 16 1.86 -5.20 14.43
N ILE A 17 2.89 -4.65 15.10
CA ILE A 17 3.00 -3.19 15.32
C ILE A 17 3.04 -2.45 13.98
N PHE A 18 3.84 -2.95 13.03
CA PHE A 18 3.93 -2.40 11.69
C PHE A 18 2.56 -2.35 11.00
N GLN A 19 1.75 -3.42 11.06
CA GLN A 19 0.40 -3.41 10.48
C GLN A 19 -0.51 -2.36 11.13
N ARG A 20 -0.46 -2.20 12.46
CA ARG A 20 -1.29 -1.21 13.15
C ARG A 20 -0.94 0.22 12.77
N ILE A 21 0.35 0.56 12.79
CA ILE A 21 0.82 1.88 12.40
C ILE A 21 0.52 2.15 10.93
N SER A 22 0.76 1.17 10.06
CA SER A 22 0.45 1.27 8.63
C SER A 22 -1.04 1.50 8.39
N ASN A 23 -1.92 0.74 9.05
CA ASN A 23 -3.37 0.90 8.90
C ASN A 23 -3.85 2.27 9.40
N LEU A 24 -3.27 2.80 10.48
CA LEU A 24 -3.58 4.16 10.94
C LEU A 24 -3.14 5.21 9.93
N ALA A 25 -1.92 5.09 9.38
CA ALA A 25 -1.42 6.02 8.36
C ALA A 25 -2.30 6.00 7.08
N ILE A 26 -2.71 4.80 6.65
CA ILE A 26 -3.62 4.59 5.49
C ILE A 26 -4.99 5.20 5.77
N GLY A 27 -5.55 4.95 6.95
CA GLY A 27 -6.84 5.50 7.37
C GLY A 27 -6.80 7.03 7.42
N PHE A 28 -5.73 7.61 7.95
CA PHE A 28 -5.55 9.07 8.00
C PHE A 28 -5.47 9.68 6.59
N TRP A 29 -4.73 9.04 5.68
CA TRP A 29 -4.67 9.47 4.30
C TRP A 29 -6.05 9.43 3.62
N GLY A 30 -6.80 8.34 3.83
CA GLY A 30 -8.16 8.20 3.31
C GLY A 30 -9.10 9.28 3.82
N SER A 31 -9.04 9.60 5.12
CA SER A 31 -9.82 10.68 5.72
C SER A 31 -9.47 12.05 5.14
N ILE A 32 -8.17 12.36 4.96
CA ILE A 32 -7.73 13.60 4.32
C ILE A 32 -8.22 13.68 2.89
N PHE A 33 -8.07 12.61 2.12
CA PHE A 33 -8.53 12.57 0.73
C PHE A 33 -10.04 12.79 0.62
N ILE A 34 -10.84 12.11 1.45
CA ILE A 34 -12.30 12.31 1.50
C ILE A 34 -12.64 13.75 1.89
N ALA A 35 -11.96 14.32 2.89
CA ALA A 35 -12.18 15.72 3.28
C ALA A 35 -11.88 16.68 2.13
N LEU A 36 -10.76 16.51 1.42
CA LEU A 36 -10.42 17.30 0.24
C LEU A 36 -11.46 17.15 -0.87
N LEU A 37 -11.92 15.91 -1.12
CA LEU A 37 -12.94 15.63 -2.13
C LEU A 37 -14.26 16.36 -1.83
N LEU A 38 -14.72 16.34 -0.57
CA LEU A 38 -15.95 17.01 -0.15
C LEU A 38 -15.80 18.54 -0.16
N LEU A 39 -14.66 19.08 0.28
CA LEU A 39 -14.43 20.52 0.32
C LEU A 39 -14.24 21.15 -1.06
N MET A 40 -13.55 20.44 -1.97
CA MET A 40 -13.27 20.95 -3.31
C MET A 40 -14.38 20.66 -4.30
N SER A 41 -15.15 19.57 -4.10
CA SER A 41 -16.27 19.16 -4.96
C SER A 41 -15.96 19.26 -6.47
N PRO A 42 -14.94 18.52 -6.98
CA PRO A 42 -14.50 18.66 -8.37
C PRO A 42 -15.59 18.22 -9.36
N GLU A 43 -15.93 19.09 -10.31
CA GLU A 43 -16.94 18.83 -11.34
C GLU A 43 -16.33 18.43 -12.68
N ASN A 44 -15.03 18.66 -12.86
CA ASN A 44 -14.31 18.36 -14.10
C ASN A 44 -12.89 17.83 -13.84
N TYR A 45 -12.24 17.37 -14.91
CA TYR A 45 -10.92 16.75 -14.85
C TYR A 45 -9.83 17.68 -14.31
N ALA A 46 -9.87 18.97 -14.63
CA ALA A 46 -8.87 19.93 -14.14
C ALA A 46 -8.98 20.11 -12.61
N GLN A 47 -10.21 20.20 -12.09
CA GLN A 47 -10.45 20.27 -10.64
C GLN A 47 -10.09 18.95 -9.92
N TRP A 48 -10.31 17.80 -10.57
CA TRP A 48 -9.86 16.51 -10.02
C TRP A 48 -8.33 16.45 -9.88
N GLN A 49 -7.60 16.87 -10.91
CA GLN A 49 -6.14 16.96 -10.86
C GLN A 49 -5.66 17.94 -9.78
N ALA A 50 -6.38 19.06 -9.57
CA ALA A 50 -6.03 20.05 -8.57
C ALA A 50 -6.01 19.51 -7.14
N ILE A 51 -6.74 18.42 -6.83
CA ILE A 51 -6.65 17.73 -5.53
C ILE A 51 -5.24 17.14 -5.33
N PHE A 52 -4.67 16.56 -6.39
CA PHE A 52 -3.40 15.84 -6.35
C PHE A 52 -2.18 16.72 -6.68
N ALA A 53 -2.37 17.88 -7.31
CA ALA A 53 -1.29 18.76 -7.73
C ALA A 53 -0.36 19.27 -6.60
N PRO A 54 -0.84 19.61 -5.38
CA PRO A 54 0.02 20.14 -4.33
C PRO A 54 1.13 19.19 -3.91
N LEU A 55 2.38 19.69 -3.85
CA LEU A 55 3.56 18.89 -3.55
C LEU A 55 3.45 18.13 -2.22
N TRP A 56 2.89 18.76 -1.19
CA TRP A 56 2.70 18.12 0.12
C TRP A 56 1.82 16.87 0.01
N PHE A 57 0.76 16.91 -0.82
CA PHE A 57 -0.16 15.80 -0.98
C PHE A 57 0.42 14.71 -1.89
N LYS A 58 1.23 15.08 -2.89
CA LYS A 58 2.01 14.11 -3.68
C LYS A 58 3.01 13.34 -2.81
N ILE A 59 3.78 14.03 -1.98
CA ILE A 59 4.74 13.39 -1.07
C ILE A 59 4.00 12.49 -0.07
N TYR A 60 2.94 13.01 0.55
CA TYR A 60 2.16 12.25 1.52
C TYR A 60 1.51 11.01 0.91
N THR A 61 0.89 11.13 -0.26
CA THR A 61 0.30 10.01 -1.00
C THR A 61 1.36 9.00 -1.46
N SER A 62 2.55 9.46 -1.87
CA SER A 62 3.67 8.58 -2.24
C SER A 62 4.13 7.74 -1.05
N ILE A 63 4.29 8.34 0.12
CA ILE A 63 4.67 7.63 1.35
C ILE A 63 3.58 6.62 1.72
N THR A 64 2.31 7.04 1.71
CA THR A 64 1.18 6.14 2.01
C THR A 64 1.11 4.98 1.03
N LEU A 65 1.31 5.21 -0.27
CA LEU A 65 1.33 4.16 -1.29
C LEU A 65 2.40 3.10 -0.98
N LEU A 66 3.61 3.54 -0.64
CA LEU A 66 4.69 2.63 -0.24
C LEU A 66 4.31 1.85 1.03
N VAL A 67 3.73 2.51 2.04
CA VAL A 67 3.24 1.86 3.26
C VAL A 67 2.18 0.80 2.96
N ILE A 68 1.21 1.10 2.08
CA ILE A 68 0.19 0.14 1.63
C ILE A 68 0.85 -1.08 0.98
N CYS A 69 1.83 -0.85 0.11
CA CYS A 69 2.54 -1.93 -0.58
C CYS A 69 3.32 -2.84 0.41
N LEU A 70 3.99 -2.25 1.38
CA LEU A 70 4.69 -3.03 2.41
C LEU A 70 3.70 -3.82 3.29
N ASN A 71 2.55 -3.22 3.61
CA ASN A 71 1.47 -3.84 4.37
C ASN A 71 0.81 -4.99 3.59
N SER A 72 0.54 -4.82 2.29
CA SER A 72 -0.07 -5.85 1.44
C SER A 72 0.80 -7.09 1.32
N VAL A 73 2.14 -6.95 1.25
CA VAL A 73 3.04 -8.10 1.23
C VAL A 73 2.97 -8.89 2.53
N LEU A 74 2.88 -8.21 3.68
CA LEU A 74 2.76 -8.86 4.98
C LEU A 74 1.39 -9.53 5.15
N ALA A 75 0.31 -8.84 4.76
CA ALA A 75 -1.05 -9.39 4.80
C ALA A 75 -1.20 -10.60 3.86
N GLY A 76 -0.69 -10.49 2.62
CA GLY A 76 -0.67 -11.59 1.67
C GLY A 76 0.11 -12.79 2.20
N TRP A 77 1.24 -12.57 2.88
CA TRP A 77 1.97 -13.65 3.53
C TRP A 77 1.16 -14.35 4.62
N GLN A 78 0.51 -13.59 5.52
CA GLN A 78 -0.35 -14.17 6.57
C GLN A 78 -1.45 -15.03 5.95
N ILE A 79 -2.16 -14.52 4.95
CA ILE A 79 -3.21 -15.26 4.23
C ILE A 79 -2.63 -16.52 3.58
N GLY A 80 -1.48 -16.39 2.91
CA GLY A 80 -0.81 -17.48 2.24
C GLY A 80 -0.48 -18.63 3.20
N THR A 81 0.15 -18.32 4.34
CA THR A 81 0.54 -19.34 5.32
C THR A 81 -0.66 -19.95 6.05
N ASP A 82 -1.70 -19.15 6.30
CA ASP A 82 -2.84 -19.59 7.09
C ASP A 82 -3.85 -20.41 6.27
N TYR A 83 -3.99 -20.12 4.98
CA TYR A 83 -5.04 -20.73 4.14
C TYR A 83 -4.53 -21.53 2.93
N VAL A 84 -3.36 -21.22 2.37
CA VAL A 84 -2.84 -21.90 1.15
C VAL A 84 -1.83 -22.98 1.53
N LYS A 85 -2.32 -24.17 1.88
CA LYS A 85 -1.50 -25.24 2.49
C LYS A 85 -0.54 -25.94 1.55
N LYS A 86 -0.96 -26.20 0.30
CA LYS A 86 -0.12 -26.90 -0.68
C LYS A 86 0.92 -25.91 -1.24
N ALA A 87 2.20 -26.25 -1.10
CA ALA A 87 3.31 -25.40 -1.55
C ALA A 87 3.23 -25.06 -3.05
N ALA A 88 2.72 -25.98 -3.87
CA ALA A 88 2.51 -25.79 -5.31
C ALA A 88 1.54 -24.63 -5.63
N PHE A 89 0.59 -24.31 -4.74
CA PHE A 89 -0.33 -23.18 -4.88
C PHE A 89 0.12 -21.95 -4.08
N ASN A 90 0.78 -22.15 -2.94
CA ASN A 90 1.24 -21.06 -2.09
C ASN A 90 2.33 -20.23 -2.79
N ARG A 91 3.32 -20.88 -3.40
CA ARG A 91 4.41 -20.19 -4.11
C ARG A 91 3.92 -19.25 -5.22
N PRO A 92 3.07 -19.69 -6.18
CA PRO A 92 2.55 -18.79 -7.20
C PRO A 92 1.64 -17.71 -6.61
N PHE A 93 0.84 -18.02 -5.58
CA PHE A 93 0.05 -17.01 -4.87
C PHE A 93 0.93 -15.89 -4.30
N MET A 94 2.00 -16.25 -3.59
CA MET A 94 2.95 -15.28 -3.03
C MET A 94 3.66 -14.46 -4.12
N ALA A 95 4.02 -15.10 -5.24
CA ALA A 95 4.62 -14.42 -6.38
C ALA A 95 3.65 -13.40 -7.00
N VAL A 96 2.37 -13.77 -7.19
CA VAL A 96 1.33 -12.87 -7.69
C VAL A 96 1.12 -11.68 -6.74
N CYS A 97 1.02 -11.92 -5.42
CA CYS A 97 0.89 -10.84 -4.45
C CYS A 97 2.05 -9.84 -4.52
N LEU A 98 3.28 -10.34 -4.66
CA LEU A 98 4.46 -9.49 -4.77
C LEU A 98 4.49 -8.70 -6.09
N LEU A 99 4.20 -9.36 -7.21
CA LEU A 99 4.17 -8.73 -8.53
C LEU A 99 3.10 -7.64 -8.62
N LEU A 100 1.88 -7.92 -8.15
CA LEU A 100 0.80 -6.94 -8.11
C LEU A 100 1.15 -5.75 -7.21
N THR A 101 1.76 -6.02 -6.06
CA THR A 101 2.22 -4.95 -5.16
C THR A 101 3.28 -4.06 -5.82
N ALA A 102 4.26 -4.66 -6.50
CA ALA A 102 5.29 -3.90 -7.22
C ALA A 102 4.70 -3.10 -8.39
N ALA A 103 3.74 -3.69 -9.12
CA ALA A 103 3.02 -3.00 -10.18
C ALA A 103 2.27 -1.78 -9.63
N TYR A 104 1.50 -1.92 -8.54
CA TYR A 104 0.82 -0.79 -7.91
C TYR A 104 1.76 0.30 -7.41
N ALA A 105 2.90 -0.06 -6.83
CA ALA A 105 3.92 0.91 -6.42
C ALA A 105 4.43 1.72 -7.63
N GLY A 106 4.78 1.03 -8.72
CA GLY A 106 5.29 1.66 -9.94
C GLY A 106 4.24 2.53 -10.62
N THR A 107 3.10 1.95 -10.97
CA THR A 107 2.04 2.68 -11.69
C THR A 107 1.43 3.79 -10.86
N GLY A 108 1.21 3.55 -9.56
CA GLY A 108 0.67 4.56 -8.64
C GLY A 108 1.62 5.76 -8.50
N MET A 109 2.92 5.51 -8.38
CA MET A 109 3.92 6.57 -8.37
C MET A 109 3.93 7.32 -9.70
N THR A 110 3.96 6.62 -10.83
CA THR A 110 3.96 7.28 -12.15
C THR A 110 2.72 8.15 -12.35
N ILE A 111 1.52 7.64 -12.06
CA ILE A 111 0.26 8.40 -12.21
C ILE A 111 0.27 9.64 -11.33
N LEU A 112 0.65 9.50 -10.05
CA LEU A 112 0.60 10.61 -9.09
C LEU A 112 1.54 11.76 -9.45
N TRP A 113 2.69 11.45 -10.05
CA TRP A 113 3.71 12.45 -10.42
C TRP A 113 3.56 12.96 -11.86
N LEU A 114 2.63 12.40 -12.65
CA LEU A 114 2.23 12.92 -13.96
C LEU A 114 1.12 13.98 -13.87
N VAL A 115 0.35 13.97 -12.79
CA VAL A 115 -0.42 15.13 -12.30
C VAL A 115 0.57 16.17 -11.77
#